data_AF-A0A7S2U463-F1
#
_entry.id   AF-A0A7S2U463-F1
#
_cell.length_a   1.000
_cell.length_b   1.000
_cell.length_c   1.000
_cell.angle_alpha   90.00
_cell.angle_beta   90.00
_cell.angle_gamma   90.00
#
_symmetry.space_group_name_H-M   'P 1'
#
loop_
_entity.id
_entity.type
_entity.pdbx_description
1 polymer ?
#
loop_
_entity_poly.entity_id
_entity_poly.type
_entity_poly.pdbx_seq_one_letter_code
_entity_poly.pdbx_strand_id
1 'polypeptide(L)'
;AFFGVLNKDPTLNFVVAMLVALMEVIGFCLFTPPVIAKVAVYHLLVQGCQISLSGVYFYFFTDQPHQYPEGPHFSDAFYVLSFGLVDSVSRLSGVVLYNWGFKHYRYRTIFVLTT
;
A
#
# COMPACT_ATOMS: atom_id res chain seq x y z
N ALA A 1 -3.75 -9.23 5.63
CA ALA A 1 -2.47 -8.65 6.09
C ALA A 1 -1.88 -9.31 7.36
N PHE A 2 -2.58 -10.24 8.04
CA PHE A 2 -2.17 -10.74 9.37
C PHE A 2 -1.24 -11.97 9.39
N PHE A 3 -0.96 -12.63 8.27
CA PHE A 3 -0.15 -13.87 8.24
C PHE A 3 1.38 -13.65 8.13
N GLY A 4 1.85 -12.43 7.86
CA GLY A 4 3.27 -12.15 7.60
C GLY A 4 4.17 -11.95 8.83
N VAL A 5 3.59 -11.89 10.05
CA VAL A 5 4.32 -11.59 11.30
C VAL A 5 4.50 -12.85 12.17
N LEU A 6 4.37 -14.05 11.60
CA LEU A 6 4.33 -15.29 12.39
C LEU A 6 5.71 -15.81 12.83
N ASN A 7 6.81 -15.39 12.19
CA ASN A 7 8.15 -15.87 12.54
C ASN A 7 9.12 -14.72 12.84
N LYS A 8 9.90 -14.87 13.92
CA LYS A 8 10.98 -13.96 14.32
C LYS A 8 12.13 -13.92 13.30
N ASP A 9 12.25 -14.94 12.46
CA ASP A 9 13.32 -15.06 11.47
C ASP A 9 13.00 -14.25 10.19
N PRO A 10 13.74 -13.15 9.91
CA PRO A 10 13.47 -12.26 8.79
C PRO A 10 13.71 -12.93 7.42
N THR A 11 14.61 -13.92 7.37
CA THR A 11 14.92 -14.69 6.16
C THR A 11 13.74 -15.55 5.71
N LEU A 12 13.02 -16.17 6.64
CA LEU A 12 11.85 -16.98 6.32
C LEU A 12 10.71 -16.12 5.79
N ASN A 13 10.45 -14.97 6.41
CA ASN A 13 9.42 -14.04 5.94
C ASN A 13 9.74 -13.51 4.53
N PHE A 14 11.02 -13.25 4.23
CA PHE A 14 11.45 -12.84 2.89
C PHE A 14 11.20 -13.93 1.83
N VAL A 15 11.54 -15.18 2.13
CA VAL A 15 11.31 -16.30 1.21
C VAL A 15 9.82 -16.51 0.96
N VAL A 16 8.99 -16.47 2.01
CA VAL A 16 7.53 -16.58 1.87
C VAL A 16 6.96 -15.43 1.05
N ALA A 17 7.41 -14.19 1.28
CA ALA A 17 6.98 -13.03 0.50
C ALA A 17 7.32 -13.18 -0.99
N MET A 18 8.52 -13.67 -1.31
CA MET A 18 8.93 -13.94 -2.70
C MET A 18 8.05 -15.02 -3.35
N LEU A 19 7.72 -16.10 -2.64
CA LEU A 19 6.85 -17.15 -3.16
C LEU A 19 5.44 -16.65 -3.45
N VAL A 20 4.88 -15.83 -2.55
CA VAL A 20 3.56 -15.21 -2.73
C VAL A 20 3.57 -14.25 -3.92
N ALA A 21 4.60 -13.40 -4.05
CA ALA A 21 4.75 -12.49 -5.18
C ALA A 21 4.84 -13.25 -6.51
N LEU A 22 5.60 -14.35 -6.57
CA LEU A 22 5.67 -15.21 -7.76
C LEU A 22 4.30 -15.82 -8.10
N MET A 23 3.56 -16.28 -7.10
CA MET A 23 2.22 -16.82 -7.28
C MET A 23 1.25 -15.76 -7.85
N GLU A 24 1.31 -14.52 -7.36
CA GLU A 24 0.51 -13.41 -7.89
C GLU A 24 0.87 -13.08 -9.34
N VAL A 25 2.17 -13.02 -9.68
CA VAL A 25 2.63 -12.78 -11.05
C VAL A 25 2.13 -13.87 -12.00
N ILE A 26 2.19 -15.14 -11.59
CA ILE A 26 1.65 -16.27 -12.37
C ILE A 26 0.14 -16.12 -12.53
N GLY A 27 -0.57 -15.78 -11.44
CA GLY A 27 -2.01 -15.51 -11.47
C GLY A 27 -2.39 -14.41 -12.47
N PHE A 28 -1.70 -13.28 -12.44
CA PHE A 28 -1.94 -12.20 -13.40
C PHE A 28 -1.65 -12.62 -14.84
N CYS A 29 -0.60 -13.39 -15.09
CA CYS A 29 -0.28 -13.87 -16.44
C CYS A 29 -1.31 -14.86 -17.00
N LEU A 30 -1.91 -15.70 -16.15
CA LEU A 30 -2.86 -16.74 -16.59
C LEU A 30 -4.29 -16.22 -16.71
N PHE A 31 -4.74 -15.39 -15.78
CA PHE A 31 -6.16 -15.00 -15.68
C PHE A 31 -6.48 -13.62 -16.27
N THR A 32 -5.47 -12.84 -16.63
CA THR A 32 -5.65 -11.44 -17.03
C THR A 32 -5.10 -11.17 -18.44
N PRO A 33 -5.76 -10.32 -19.26
CA PRO A 33 -5.21 -9.89 -20.54
C PRO A 33 -3.80 -9.30 -20.40
N PRO A 34 -2.88 -9.55 -21.35
CA PRO A 34 -1.46 -9.22 -21.22
C PRO A 34 -1.18 -7.72 -21.07
N VAL A 35 -2.13 -6.85 -21.46
CA VAL A 35 -2.04 -5.40 -21.26
C VAL A 35 -2.21 -5.01 -19.79
N ILE A 36 -3.15 -5.66 -19.09
CA ILE A 36 -3.46 -5.37 -17.69
C ILE A 36 -2.48 -6.13 -16.76
N ALA A 37 -2.08 -7.35 -17.15
CA ALA A 37 -1.11 -8.13 -16.40
C ALA A 37 0.24 -7.41 -16.22
N LYS A 38 0.76 -6.77 -17.28
CA LYS A 38 2.01 -5.99 -17.21
C LYS A 38 1.93 -4.83 -16.22
N VAL A 39 0.78 -4.15 -16.19
CA VAL A 39 0.52 -3.05 -15.27
C VAL A 39 0.46 -3.54 -13.82
N ALA A 40 -0.26 -4.64 -13.57
CA ALA A 40 -0.36 -5.23 -12.23
C ALA A 40 1.00 -5.69 -11.70
N VAL A 41 1.80 -6.36 -12.54
CA VAL A 41 3.17 -6.79 -12.19
C VAL A 41 4.08 -5.60 -11.91
N TYR A 42 4.01 -4.53 -12.72
CA TYR A 42 4.77 -3.30 -12.46
C TYR A 42 4.39 -2.70 -11.10
N HIS A 43 3.10 -2.61 -10.78
CA HIS A 43 2.62 -2.06 -9.52
C HIS A 43 3.09 -2.90 -8.31
N LEU A 44 3.05 -4.23 -8.44
CA LEU A 44 3.56 -5.16 -7.44
C LEU A 44 5.05 -4.91 -7.16
N LEU A 45 5.86 -4.75 -8.21
CA LEU A 45 7.29 -4.46 -8.07
C LEU A 45 7.55 -3.12 -7.40
N VAL A 46 6.86 -2.05 -7.85
CA VAL A 46 7.02 -0.71 -7.27
C VAL A 46 6.64 -0.69 -5.79
N GLN A 47 5.49 -1.26 -5.43
CA GLN A 47 5.07 -1.33 -4.03
C GLN A 47 5.97 -2.23 -3.20
N GLY A 48 6.43 -3.36 -3.75
CA GLY A 48 7.34 -4.28 -3.05
C GLY A 48 8.72 -3.68 -2.78
N CYS A 49 9.19 -2.78 -3.63
CA CYS A 49 10.43 -2.04 -3.44
C CYS A 49 10.26 -0.72 -2.66
N GLN A 50 9.03 -0.32 -2.33
CA GLN A 50 8.78 0.93 -1.62
C GLN A 50 9.24 0.81 -0.16
N ILE A 51 10.12 1.71 0.25
CA ILE A 51 10.55 1.82 1.65
C ILE A 51 9.38 2.40 2.45
N SER A 52 8.79 1.58 3.33
CA SER A 52 7.71 2.02 4.21
C SER A 52 8.27 2.68 5.47
N LEU A 53 8.11 4.00 5.57
CA LEU A 53 8.44 4.78 6.77
C LEU A 53 7.28 4.84 7.79
N SER A 54 6.19 4.11 7.54
CA SER A 54 4.95 4.17 8.34
C SER A 54 5.19 3.97 9.84
N GLY A 55 6.10 3.07 10.22
CA GLY A 55 6.45 2.84 11.62
C GLY A 55 7.16 4.03 12.27
N VAL A 56 8.05 4.72 11.55
CA VAL A 56 8.79 5.88 12.08
C VAL A 56 7.84 7.05 12.34
N TYR A 57 6.89 7.29 11.43
CA TYR A 57 5.86 8.30 11.64
C TYR A 57 4.98 7.95 12.83
N PHE A 58 4.57 6.69 12.96
CA PHE A 58 3.79 6.24 14.12
C PHE A 58 4.48 6.60 15.44
N TYR A 59 5.74 6.17 15.64
CA TYR A 59 6.51 6.51 16.85
C TYR A 59 6.67 8.02 17.03
N PHE A 60 6.98 8.76 15.97
CA PHE A 60 7.10 10.22 16.06
C PHE A 60 5.81 10.90 16.55
N PHE A 61 4.65 10.39 16.14
CA PHE A 61 3.37 10.99 16.50
C PHE A 61 2.79 10.48 17.83
N THR A 62 3.11 9.26 18.26
CA THR A 62 2.49 8.60 19.42
C THR A 62 3.42 8.39 20.62
N ASP A 63 4.73 8.57 20.47
CA ASP A 63 5.68 8.37 21.57
C ASP A 63 5.35 9.25 22.78
N GLN A 64 5.54 8.70 23.97
CA GLN A 64 5.23 9.37 25.23
C GLN A 64 6.34 10.38 25.60
N PRO A 65 6.06 11.38 26.46
CA PRO A 65 7.04 12.40 26.85
C PRO A 65 8.38 11.87 27.37
N HIS A 66 8.40 10.66 27.95
CA HIS A 66 9.63 10.01 28.42
C HIS A 66 10.54 9.47 27.30
N GLN A 67 9.99 9.22 26.10
CA GLN A 67 10.69 8.69 24.92
C GLN A 67 11.12 9.82 23.98
N TYR A 68 10.26 10.81 23.78
CA TYR A 68 10.56 11.97 22.94
C TYR A 68 9.85 13.23 23.47
N PRO A 69 10.53 14.08 24.27
CA PRO A 69 9.88 15.20 24.96
C PRO A 69 9.28 16.27 24.04
N GLU A 70 9.88 16.46 22.86
CA GLU A 70 9.49 17.48 21.85
C GLU A 70 8.43 16.97 20.86
N GLY A 71 7.79 15.84 21.15
CA GLY A 71 6.79 15.20 20.30
C GLY A 71 5.38 15.78 20.45
N PRO A 72 4.51 15.60 19.44
CA PRO A 72 3.11 16.00 19.50
C PRO A 72 2.23 15.09 20.40
N HIS A 73 2.74 13.91 20.80
CA HIS A 73 2.15 12.98 21.79
C HIS A 73 0.65 12.68 21.55
N PHE A 74 0.28 12.39 20.31
CA PHE A 74 -1.08 11.98 19.99
C PHE A 74 -1.39 10.60 20.56
N SER A 75 -2.66 10.38 20.95
CA SER A 75 -3.12 9.05 21.31
C SER A 75 -3.10 8.13 20.08
N ASP A 76 -2.66 6.88 20.25
CA ASP A 76 -2.66 5.84 19.22
C ASP A 76 -4.01 5.73 18.50
N ALA A 77 -5.10 5.80 19.27
CA ALA A 77 -6.46 5.74 18.73
C ALA A 77 -6.76 6.92 17.80
N PHE A 78 -6.31 8.13 18.15
CA PHE A 78 -6.50 9.31 17.32
C PHE A 78 -5.69 9.24 16.02
N TYR A 79 -4.44 8.78 16.09
CA TYR A 79 -3.60 8.60 14.91
C TYR A 79 -4.19 7.58 13.93
N VAL A 80 -4.53 6.38 14.42
CA VAL A 80 -5.05 5.30 13.57
C VAL A 80 -6.40 5.68 12.94
N LEU A 81 -7.30 6.29 13.71
CA LEU A 81 -8.61 6.71 13.19
C LEU A 81 -8.46 7.81 12.14
N SER A 82 -7.61 8.81 12.37
CA SER A 82 -7.45 9.93 11.45
C SER A 82 -6.83 9.47 10.12
N PHE A 83 -5.77 8.67 10.17
CA PHE A 83 -5.16 8.10 8.97
C PHE A 83 -6.13 7.18 8.22
N GLY A 84 -6.88 6.32 8.94
CA GLY A 84 -7.87 5.43 8.34
C GLY A 84 -9.00 6.17 7.63
N LEU A 85 -9.50 7.25 8.24
CA LEU A 85 -10.53 8.09 7.64
C LEU A 85 -10.02 8.81 6.39
N VAL A 86 -8.84 9.42 6.46
CA VAL A 86 -8.24 10.13 5.32
C VAL A 86 -7.96 9.16 4.16
N ASP A 87 -7.40 7.99 4.42
CA ASP A 87 -7.18 6.95 3.40
C ASP A 87 -8.48 6.52 2.72
N SER A 88 -9.51 6.27 3.52
CA SER A 88 -10.83 5.84 3.02
C SER A 88 -11.48 6.91 2.14
N VAL A 89 -11.44 8.18 2.58
CA VAL A 89 -11.99 9.30 1.82
C VAL A 89 -11.21 9.53 0.52
N SER A 90 -9.87 9.45 0.57
CA SER A 90 -9.02 9.58 -0.62
C SER A 90 -9.29 8.47 -1.65
N ARG A 91 -9.52 7.25 -1.20
CA ARG A 91 -9.86 6.13 -2.09
C ARG A 91 -11.23 6.31 -2.73
N LEU A 92 -12.24 6.70 -1.94
CA LEU A 92 -13.58 6.96 -2.43
C LEU A 92 -13.59 8.13 -3.43
N SER A 93 -12.89 9.22 -3.14
CA SER A 93 -12.80 10.36 -4.05
C SER A 93 -12.13 9.99 -5.38
N GLY A 94 -11.08 9.16 -5.34
CA GLY A 94 -10.45 8.62 -6.54
C GLY A 94 -11.42 7.81 -7.43
N VAL A 95 -12.24 6.94 -6.82
CA VAL A 95 -13.25 6.15 -7.56
C VAL A 95 -14.35 7.02 -8.15
N VAL A 96 -14.81 8.03 -7.42
CA VAL A 96 -15.81 8.99 -7.91
C VAL A 96 -15.25 9.78 -9.09
N LEU A 97 -14.02 10.30 -8.98
CA LEU A 97 -13.35 11.04 -10.05
C LEU A 97 -13.17 10.18 -11.31
N TYR A 98 -12.79 8.91 -11.12
CA TYR A 98 -12.67 7.96 -12.23
C TYR A 98 -14.00 7.74 -12.96
N ASN A 99 -15.08 7.53 -12.21
CA ASN A 99 -16.42 7.31 -12.78
C ASN A 99 -16.98 8.55 -13.47
N TRP A 100 -16.66 9.75 -12.96
CA TRP A 100 -17.18 11.01 -13.50
C TRP A 100 -16.52 11.40 -14.82
N GLY A 101 -15.18 11.30 -14.92
CA GLY A 101 -14.45 11.80 -16.08
C GLY A 101 -13.71 10.73 -16.88
N PHE A 102 -13.11 9.75 -16.23
CA PHE A 102 -12.10 8.89 -16.86
C PHE A 102 -12.65 7.62 -17.50
N LYS A 103 -13.92 7.26 -17.24
CA LYS A 103 -14.56 6.04 -17.78
C LYS A 103 -14.50 5.91 -19.31
N HIS A 104 -14.50 7.03 -20.04
CA HIS A 104 -14.48 7.03 -21.51
C HIS A 104 -13.06 7.14 -22.11
N TYR A 105 -12.04 7.35 -21.28
CA TYR A 105 -10.67 7.51 -21.75
C TYR A 105 -10.00 6.16 -22.01
N ARG A 106 -9.04 6.14 -22.95
CA ARG A 106 -8.24 4.94 -23.21
C ARG A 106 -7.46 4.56 -21.96
N TYR A 107 -7.48 3.27 -21.63
CA TYR A 107 -6.76 2.68 -20.48
C TYR A 107 -5.30 3.14 -20.37
N ARG A 108 -4.59 3.27 -21.51
CA ARG A 108 -3.20 3.75 -21.55
C ARG A 108 -3.02 5.18 -21.03
N THR A 109 -3.96 6.09 -21.33
CA THR A 109 -3.87 7.49 -20.89
C THR A 109 -4.14 7.62 -19.40
N ILE A 110 -5.10 6.86 -18.88
CA ILE A 110 -5.42 6.82 -17.45
C ILE A 110 -4.21 6.27 -16.69
N PHE A 111 -3.61 5.19 -17.18
CA PHE A 111 -2.47 4.57 -16.52
C PHE A 111 -1.26 5.51 -16.39
N VAL A 112 -0.94 6.29 -17.43
CA VAL A 112 0.16 7.28 -17.39
C VAL A 112 -0.17 8.46 -16.47
N LEU A 113 -1.44 8.82 -16.32
CA LEU A 113 -1.83 9.96 -15.48
C LEU A 113 -1.92 9.59 -13.99
N THR A 114 -2.16 8.32 -13.67
CA THR A 114 -2.30 7.81 -12.30
C THR A 114 -0.98 7.26 -11.71
N THR A 115 -0.02 6.87 -12.55
CA THR A 115 1.33 6.43 -12.12
C THR A 115 2.23 7.63 -11.92
#